data_AF-A0A498GCW1-F1
#
_entry.id   AF-A0A498GCW1-F1
#
_cell.length_a   1.000
_cell.length_b   1.000
_cell.length_c   1.000
_cell.angle_alpha   90.00
_cell.angle_beta   90.00
_cell.angle_gamma   90.00
#
_symmetry.space_group_name_H-M   'P 1'
#
loop_
_entity.id
_entity.type
_entity.pdbx_description
1 polymer ?
#
loop_
_entity_poly.entity_id
_entity_poly.type
_entity_poly.pdbx_seq_one_letter_code
_entity_poly.pdbx_strand_id
1 'polypeptide(L)'
;MATLEPRADGGAGVLRGYAVRTPLPDEDAERMFHSNMQTIAEGRERKAELLADPAVSVADAYEEEVQRVATTFEGRLRHLAGENYESVAREYLRGERNDRIGRLTAYYTEGLWRIQQRSTISEMLFFPLILRYPDSFTVNLRFTDDYTTTESIPFESPEHTTVDADETYSQQYFNESQYEQKQAAEYLRQTAQIIRDEFPSPDEAPFSERKYGGIVSAGGRHESEFSEMLARVTPDPDRFSEAVTEPTLVREGSEARRTARRYLQSAKVEM
;
A
#
# COMPACT_ATOMS: atom_id res chain seq x y z
N MET A 1 -8.29 -14.07 -24.31
CA MET A 1 -7.28 -13.88 -23.24
C MET A 1 -5.95 -13.55 -23.89
N ALA A 2 -5.38 -12.36 -23.62
CA ALA A 2 -4.08 -12.00 -24.16
C ALA A 2 -2.96 -12.76 -23.40
N THR A 3 -2.16 -13.51 -24.13
CA THR A 3 -0.95 -14.18 -23.63
C THR A 3 0.11 -13.09 -23.40
N LEU A 4 0.47 -12.83 -22.15
CA LEU A 4 1.59 -11.97 -21.82
C LEU A 4 2.88 -12.79 -21.94
N GLU A 5 3.82 -12.30 -22.74
CA GLU A 5 5.16 -12.90 -22.84
C GLU A 5 5.94 -12.66 -21.53
N PRO A 6 6.62 -13.68 -20.96
CA PRO A 6 7.54 -13.47 -19.86
C PRO A 6 8.72 -12.61 -20.36
N ARG A 7 8.91 -11.43 -19.77
CA ARG A 7 9.96 -10.48 -20.18
C ARG A 7 11.10 -10.44 -19.17
N ALA A 8 12.31 -10.27 -19.72
CA ALA A 8 13.63 -10.31 -19.08
C ALA A 8 13.93 -9.22 -18.01
N ASP A 9 12.90 -8.60 -17.42
CA ASP A 9 13.03 -7.41 -16.56
C ASP A 9 12.99 -7.74 -15.05
N GLY A 10 13.47 -8.93 -14.66
CA GLY A 10 13.64 -9.33 -13.26
C GLY A 10 12.37 -9.44 -12.39
N GLY A 11 11.18 -9.13 -12.92
CA GLY A 11 9.91 -9.11 -12.17
C GLY A 11 9.24 -7.74 -12.09
N ALA A 12 9.96 -6.65 -12.38
CA ALA A 12 9.45 -5.28 -12.26
C ALA A 12 8.21 -5.01 -13.15
N GLY A 13 8.11 -5.68 -14.29
CA GLY A 13 6.96 -5.57 -15.20
C GLY A 13 5.66 -6.18 -14.68
N VAL A 14 5.69 -7.05 -13.65
CA VAL A 14 4.50 -7.78 -13.18
C VAL A 14 3.53 -6.85 -12.44
N LEU A 15 4.02 -5.83 -11.75
CA LEU A 15 3.19 -4.83 -11.07
C LEU A 15 2.61 -3.79 -12.05
N ARG A 16 3.40 -3.40 -13.05
CA ARG A 16 3.13 -2.22 -13.89
C ARG A 16 1.81 -2.34 -14.66
N GLY A 17 0.86 -1.47 -14.35
CA GLY A 17 -0.42 -1.37 -15.05
C GLY A 17 -1.44 -2.46 -14.70
N TYR A 18 -1.24 -3.16 -13.58
CA TYR A 18 -2.09 -4.26 -13.14
C TYR A 18 -2.57 -4.12 -11.70
N ALA A 19 -3.74 -4.68 -11.44
CA ALA A 19 -4.32 -4.85 -10.11
C ALA A 19 -4.75 -6.31 -9.93
N VAL A 20 -4.83 -6.78 -8.70
CA VAL A 20 -5.47 -8.05 -8.38
C VAL A 20 -6.94 -7.78 -8.05
N ARG A 21 -7.87 -8.34 -8.82
CA ARG A 21 -9.30 -8.39 -8.50
C ARG A 21 -9.58 -9.66 -7.71
N THR A 22 -10.09 -9.52 -6.49
CA THR A 22 -10.43 -10.62 -5.59
C THR A 22 -11.95 -10.68 -5.40
N PRO A 23 -12.59 -11.86 -5.54
CA PRO A 23 -14.03 -12.02 -5.35
C PRO A 23 -14.47 -11.82 -3.90
N LEU A 24 -15.71 -11.36 -3.72
CA LEU A 24 -16.46 -11.33 -2.46
C LEU A 24 -17.77 -12.11 -2.67
N PRO A 25 -17.71 -13.45 -2.74
CA PRO A 25 -18.86 -14.28 -3.14
C PRO A 25 -19.97 -14.36 -2.09
N ASP A 26 -19.65 -14.11 -0.82
CA ASP A 26 -20.53 -14.28 0.32
C ASP A 26 -20.15 -13.33 1.47
N GLU A 27 -20.99 -13.30 2.50
CA GLU A 27 -20.80 -12.45 3.68
C GLU A 27 -19.53 -12.78 4.47
N ASP A 28 -19.05 -14.03 4.43
CA ASP A 28 -17.80 -14.41 5.12
C ASP A 28 -16.58 -13.78 4.41
N ALA A 29 -16.56 -13.81 3.08
CA ALA A 29 -15.56 -13.11 2.29
C ALA A 29 -15.60 -11.60 2.53
N GLU A 30 -16.80 -11.04 2.68
CA GLU A 30 -16.99 -9.64 3.04
C GLU A 30 -16.44 -9.31 4.44
N ARG A 31 -16.74 -10.13 5.45
CA ARG A 31 -16.22 -9.98 6.82
C ARG A 31 -14.70 -10.08 6.85
N MET A 32 -14.11 -11.02 6.11
CA MET A 32 -12.66 -11.12 5.97
C MET A 32 -12.06 -9.88 5.30
N PHE A 33 -12.70 -9.34 4.26
CA PHE A 33 -12.23 -8.09 3.64
C PHE A 33 -12.31 -6.91 4.60
N HIS A 34 -13.43 -6.74 5.31
CA HIS A 34 -13.58 -5.71 6.34
C HIS A 34 -12.52 -5.84 7.43
N SER A 35 -12.30 -7.04 7.97
CA SER A 35 -11.27 -7.31 8.98
C SER A 35 -9.87 -6.91 8.49
N ASN A 36 -9.53 -7.23 7.24
CA ASN A 36 -8.27 -6.77 6.64
C ASN A 36 -8.18 -5.24 6.59
N MET A 37 -9.27 -4.53 6.25
CA MET A 37 -9.27 -3.06 6.23
C MET A 37 -9.16 -2.47 7.64
N GLN A 38 -9.76 -3.10 8.66
CA GLN A 38 -9.55 -2.71 10.06
C GLN A 38 -8.09 -2.89 10.49
N THR A 39 -7.44 -3.99 10.12
CA THR A 39 -6.00 -4.18 10.41
C THR A 39 -5.13 -3.10 9.79
N ILE A 40 -5.48 -2.58 8.60
CA ILE A 40 -4.76 -1.44 7.98
C ILE A 40 -5.01 -0.16 8.78
N ALA A 41 -6.26 0.11 9.19
CA ALA A 41 -6.61 1.28 10.00
C ALA A 41 -5.89 1.27 11.36
N GLU A 42 -5.93 0.13 12.07
CA GLU A 42 -5.21 -0.10 13.32
C GLU A 42 -3.70 0.05 13.15
N GLY A 43 -3.14 -0.41 12.02
CA GLY A 43 -1.74 -0.22 11.69
C GLY A 43 -1.34 1.27 11.63
N ARG A 44 -2.20 2.12 11.07
CA ARG A 44 -1.98 3.58 11.04
C ARG A 44 -2.08 4.21 12.42
N GLU A 45 -3.05 3.80 13.23
CA GLU A 45 -3.18 4.28 14.62
C GLU A 45 -1.99 3.86 15.47
N ARG A 46 -1.54 2.62 15.31
CA ARG A 46 -0.36 2.11 16.00
C ARG A 46 0.89 2.90 15.62
N LYS A 47 1.08 3.18 14.33
CA LYS A 47 2.16 4.06 13.86
C LYS A 47 2.05 5.47 14.45
N ALA A 48 0.83 6.00 14.58
CA ALA A 48 0.60 7.29 15.21
C ALA A 48 0.96 7.31 16.71
N GLU A 49 0.69 6.22 17.44
CA GLU A 49 1.13 6.08 18.84
C GLU A 49 2.65 6.12 18.94
N LEU A 50 3.34 5.37 18.08
CA LEU A 50 4.80 5.28 18.05
C LEU A 50 5.43 6.64 17.70
N LEU A 51 4.92 7.33 16.67
CA LEU A 51 5.43 8.66 16.29
C LEU A 51 5.15 9.75 17.33
N ALA A 52 4.16 9.56 18.21
CA ALA A 52 3.87 10.52 19.27
C ALA A 52 4.74 10.28 20.53
N ASP A 53 5.40 9.13 20.63
CA ASP A 53 6.27 8.77 21.74
C ASP A 53 7.72 9.22 21.46
N PRO A 54 8.24 10.23 22.17
CA PRO A 54 9.61 10.71 21.97
C PRO A 54 10.69 9.68 22.33
N ALA A 55 10.33 8.57 23.00
CA ALA A 55 11.25 7.48 23.31
C ALA A 55 11.37 6.46 22.17
N VAL A 56 10.53 6.54 21.15
CA VAL A 56 10.54 5.65 19.99
C VAL A 56 11.11 6.39 18.79
N SER A 57 12.04 5.76 18.09
CA SER A 57 12.60 6.35 16.86
C SER A 57 11.61 6.23 15.69
N VAL A 58 11.69 7.15 14.73
CA VAL A 58 10.89 7.04 13.50
C VAL A 58 11.25 5.76 12.73
N ALA A 59 12.51 5.32 12.79
CA ALA A 59 12.95 4.07 12.18
C ALA A 59 12.16 2.86 12.70
N ASP A 60 12.06 2.75 14.03
CA ASP A 60 11.35 1.64 14.69
C ASP A 60 9.85 1.66 14.35
N ALA A 61 9.25 2.86 14.33
CA ALA A 61 7.85 3.03 13.95
C ALA A 61 7.55 2.55 12.52
N TYR A 62 8.48 2.78 11.59
CA TYR A 62 8.39 2.31 10.21
C TYR A 62 8.70 0.82 10.06
N GLU A 63 9.66 0.31 10.82
CA GLU A 63 9.98 -1.12 10.80
C GLU A 63 8.78 -1.96 11.26
N GLU A 64 8.08 -1.54 12.32
CA GLU A 64 6.87 -2.22 12.81
C GLU A 64 5.77 -2.27 11.71
N GLU A 65 5.58 -1.17 10.97
CA GLU A 65 4.65 -1.14 9.83
C GLU A 65 5.07 -2.11 8.72
N VAL A 66 6.34 -2.06 8.32
CA VAL A 66 6.88 -2.92 7.24
C VAL A 66 6.70 -4.40 7.60
N GLN A 67 7.03 -4.80 8.84
CA GLN A 67 6.86 -6.18 9.30
C GLN A 67 5.39 -6.64 9.27
N ARG A 68 4.45 -5.76 9.65
CA ARG A 68 3.01 -6.04 9.61
C ARG A 68 2.50 -6.22 8.18
N VAL A 69 2.88 -5.32 7.27
CA VAL A 69 2.49 -5.42 5.86
C VAL A 69 3.11 -6.66 5.22
N ALA A 70 4.38 -6.95 5.51
CA ALA A 70 5.07 -8.14 5.02
C ALA A 70 4.36 -9.43 5.47
N THR A 71 3.99 -9.54 6.75
CA THR A 71 3.25 -10.69 7.29
C THR A 71 1.92 -10.92 6.56
N THR A 72 1.21 -9.83 6.23
CA THR A 72 -0.06 -9.89 5.46
C THR A 72 0.16 -10.45 4.06
N PHE A 73 1.23 -10.00 3.38
CA PHE A 73 1.60 -10.48 2.05
C PHE A 73 2.02 -11.94 2.06
N GLU A 74 2.85 -12.35 3.03
CA GLU A 74 3.26 -13.74 3.21
C GLU A 74 2.06 -14.66 3.44
N GLY A 75 1.13 -14.27 4.33
CA GLY A 75 -0.10 -15.02 4.56
C GLY A 75 -0.91 -15.24 3.28
N ARG A 76 -1.01 -14.19 2.44
CA ARG A 76 -1.68 -14.28 1.14
C ARG A 76 -0.92 -15.16 0.15
N LEU A 77 0.40 -15.09 0.11
CA LEU A 77 1.26 -15.92 -0.74
C LEU A 77 1.14 -17.41 -0.36
N ARG A 78 1.19 -17.73 0.94
CA ARG A 78 0.98 -19.09 1.46
C ARG A 78 -0.42 -19.60 1.12
N HIS A 79 -1.45 -18.76 1.22
CA HIS A 79 -2.80 -19.14 0.83
C HIS A 79 -2.94 -19.43 -0.68
N LEU A 80 -2.25 -18.65 -1.53
CA LEU A 80 -2.32 -18.80 -3.00
C LEU A 80 -1.52 -19.99 -3.54
N ALA A 81 -0.33 -20.25 -3.01
CA ALA A 81 0.64 -21.17 -3.60
C ALA A 81 1.30 -22.14 -2.60
N GLY A 82 0.88 -22.13 -1.33
CA GLY A 82 1.49 -22.90 -0.26
C GLY A 82 2.86 -22.37 0.17
N GLU A 83 3.57 -23.13 1.01
CA GLU A 83 4.89 -22.75 1.54
C GLU A 83 5.97 -22.56 0.45
N ASN A 84 5.77 -23.14 -0.73
CA ASN A 84 6.70 -23.05 -1.85
C ASN A 84 6.39 -21.85 -2.79
N TYR A 85 5.70 -20.81 -2.30
CA TYR A 85 5.29 -19.67 -3.13
C TYR A 85 6.47 -18.99 -3.84
N GLU A 86 7.66 -18.97 -3.26
CA GLU A 86 8.86 -18.42 -3.90
C GLU A 86 9.28 -19.19 -5.14
N SER A 87 9.20 -20.53 -5.11
CA SER A 87 9.47 -21.36 -6.29
C SER A 87 8.45 -21.08 -7.38
N VAL A 88 7.17 -21.00 -7.01
CA VAL A 88 6.07 -20.73 -7.93
C VAL A 88 6.22 -19.36 -8.61
N ALA A 89 6.60 -18.32 -7.87
CA ALA A 89 6.93 -17.01 -8.45
C ALA A 89 8.12 -17.12 -9.42
N ARG A 90 9.19 -17.79 -9.02
CA ARG A 90 10.42 -17.92 -9.81
C ARG A 90 10.20 -18.69 -11.12
N GLU A 91 9.45 -19.78 -11.08
CA GLU A 91 9.05 -20.55 -12.27
C GLU A 91 8.26 -19.67 -13.25
N TYR A 92 7.34 -18.83 -12.73
CA TYR A 92 6.59 -17.89 -13.57
C TYR A 92 7.51 -16.86 -14.22
N LEU A 93 8.40 -16.24 -13.44
CA LEU A 93 9.33 -15.22 -13.93
C LEU A 93 10.33 -15.77 -14.97
N ARG A 94 10.68 -17.05 -14.87
CA ARG A 94 11.54 -17.75 -15.85
C ARG A 94 10.78 -18.22 -17.10
N GLY A 95 9.45 -18.08 -17.14
CA GLY A 95 8.61 -18.59 -18.22
C GLY A 95 8.41 -20.11 -18.18
N GLU A 96 8.83 -20.78 -17.11
CA GLU A 96 8.63 -22.22 -16.87
C GLU A 96 7.19 -22.54 -16.46
N ARG A 97 6.48 -21.53 -15.93
CA ARG A 97 5.06 -21.58 -15.53
C ARG A 97 4.29 -20.41 -16.13
N ASN A 98 3.05 -20.64 -16.58
CA ASN A 98 2.20 -19.58 -17.14
C ASN A 98 0.72 -19.75 -16.79
N ASP A 99 0.44 -20.03 -15.52
CA ASP A 99 -0.93 -20.10 -15.02
C ASP A 99 -1.26 -18.92 -14.10
N ARG A 100 -2.53 -18.84 -13.69
CA ARG A 100 -3.05 -17.78 -12.82
C ARG A 100 -2.33 -17.73 -11.48
N ILE A 101 -2.04 -18.87 -10.88
CA ILE A 101 -1.38 -18.94 -9.56
C ILE A 101 0.03 -18.37 -9.69
N GLY A 102 0.82 -18.82 -10.67
CA GLY A 102 2.17 -18.29 -10.94
C GLY A 102 2.18 -16.78 -11.14
N ARG A 103 1.21 -16.25 -11.90
CA ARG A 103 1.03 -14.81 -12.14
C ARG A 103 0.77 -14.02 -10.86
N LEU A 104 -0.20 -14.46 -10.06
CA LEU A 104 -0.58 -13.79 -8.82
C LEU A 104 0.53 -13.88 -7.77
N THR A 105 1.16 -15.04 -7.66
CA THR A 105 2.26 -15.27 -6.74
C THR A 105 3.44 -14.37 -7.10
N ALA A 106 3.82 -14.27 -8.38
CA ALA A 106 4.84 -13.32 -8.81
C ALA A 106 4.47 -11.85 -8.51
N TYR A 107 3.20 -11.46 -8.68
CA TYR A 107 2.72 -10.11 -8.35
C TYR A 107 2.90 -9.78 -6.86
N TYR A 108 2.44 -10.65 -5.97
CA TYR A 108 2.57 -10.41 -4.54
C TYR A 108 4.01 -10.58 -4.03
N THR A 109 4.80 -11.48 -4.61
CA THR A 109 6.22 -11.63 -4.27
C THR A 109 7.02 -10.37 -4.64
N GLU A 110 6.81 -9.81 -5.84
CA GLU A 110 7.43 -8.54 -6.24
C GLU A 110 7.00 -7.39 -5.30
N GLY A 111 5.72 -7.33 -4.94
CA GLY A 111 5.22 -6.35 -3.97
C GLY A 111 5.87 -6.47 -2.59
N LEU A 112 5.96 -7.69 -2.06
CA LEU A 112 6.60 -7.99 -0.78
C LEU A 112 8.07 -7.58 -0.79
N TRP A 113 8.81 -7.95 -1.85
CA TRP A 113 10.21 -7.60 -2.00
C TRP A 113 10.43 -6.09 -1.98
N ARG A 114 9.62 -5.31 -2.72
CA ARG A 114 9.72 -3.84 -2.72
C ARG A 114 9.35 -3.21 -1.38
N ILE A 115 8.35 -3.74 -0.67
CA ILE A 115 7.99 -3.29 0.69
C ILE A 115 9.18 -3.49 1.63
N GLN A 116 9.85 -4.64 1.56
CA GLN A 116 11.04 -4.91 2.36
C GLN A 116 12.22 -4.01 1.98
N GLN A 117 12.37 -3.65 0.71
CA GLN A 117 13.43 -2.72 0.27
C GLN A 117 13.21 -1.28 0.72
N ARG A 118 11.94 -0.84 0.88
CA ARG A 118 11.58 0.53 1.27
C ARG A 118 12.23 0.98 2.59
N SER A 119 12.54 0.06 3.52
CA SER A 119 13.25 0.42 4.76
C SER A 119 14.71 0.85 4.51
N THR A 120 15.29 0.49 3.36
CA THR A 120 16.69 0.75 3.02
C THR A 120 16.89 1.73 1.87
N ILE A 121 15.91 1.88 0.97
CA ILE A 121 15.98 2.77 -0.20
C ILE A 121 15.33 4.12 0.12
N SER A 122 16.10 5.19 -0.10
CA SER A 122 15.76 6.57 0.24
C SER A 122 14.90 7.30 -0.81
N GLU A 123 14.42 6.63 -1.85
CA GLU A 123 13.63 7.26 -2.94
C GLU A 123 12.65 6.24 -3.51
N MET A 124 11.80 5.67 -2.64
CA MET A 124 10.75 4.74 -3.05
C MET A 124 9.43 5.05 -2.35
N LEU A 125 8.44 5.49 -3.12
CA LEU A 125 7.09 5.75 -2.66
C LEU A 125 6.23 4.51 -2.87
N PHE A 126 5.74 3.93 -1.77
CA PHE A 126 4.70 2.90 -1.85
C PHE A 126 3.33 3.57 -1.96
N PHE A 127 2.60 3.31 -3.04
CA PHE A 127 1.39 4.05 -3.42
C PHE A 127 0.19 3.13 -3.76
N PRO A 128 -0.24 2.25 -2.83
CA PRO A 128 -1.28 1.27 -3.13
C PRO A 128 -2.67 1.93 -3.29
N LEU A 129 -3.48 1.33 -4.15
CA LEU A 129 -4.87 1.70 -4.39
C LEU A 129 -5.77 0.48 -4.12
N ILE A 130 -6.72 0.64 -3.22
CA ILE A 130 -7.70 -0.39 -2.85
C ILE A 130 -9.09 0.16 -3.18
N LEU A 131 -9.83 -0.59 -3.99
CA LEU A 131 -11.19 -0.22 -4.41
C LEU A 131 -12.12 -1.40 -4.21
N ARG A 132 -13.28 -1.16 -3.62
CA ARG A 132 -14.34 -2.12 -3.42
C ARG A 132 -15.44 -1.93 -4.46
N TYR A 133 -15.95 -3.05 -4.95
CA TYR A 133 -17.08 -3.18 -5.88
C TYR A 133 -18.12 -4.13 -5.26
N PRO A 134 -19.33 -4.26 -5.84
CA PRO A 134 -20.41 -5.03 -5.24
C PRO A 134 -20.07 -6.50 -4.98
N ASP A 135 -19.27 -7.13 -5.84
CA ASP A 135 -18.96 -8.56 -5.80
C ASP A 135 -17.45 -8.85 -5.65
N SER A 136 -16.62 -7.83 -5.48
CA SER A 136 -15.17 -7.95 -5.53
C SER A 136 -14.46 -6.70 -5.00
N PHE A 137 -13.15 -6.79 -4.83
CA PHE A 137 -12.29 -5.62 -4.63
C PHE A 137 -11.03 -5.73 -5.48
N THR A 138 -10.38 -4.60 -5.75
CA THR A 138 -9.09 -4.55 -6.44
C THR A 138 -8.02 -3.98 -5.55
N VAL A 139 -6.83 -4.59 -5.58
CA VAL A 139 -5.61 -4.04 -4.98
C VAL A 139 -4.59 -3.79 -6.10
N ASN A 140 -4.18 -2.54 -6.25
CA ASN A 140 -3.17 -2.11 -7.19
C ASN A 140 -1.94 -1.64 -6.40
N LEU A 141 -0.89 -2.45 -6.41
CA LEU A 141 0.40 -2.14 -5.79
C LEU A 141 1.22 -1.30 -6.77
N ARG A 142 1.55 -0.08 -6.34
CA ARG A 142 2.39 0.84 -7.11
C ARG A 142 3.56 1.27 -6.28
N PHE A 143 4.69 1.36 -6.96
CA PHE A 143 5.93 1.89 -6.43
C PHE A 143 6.46 2.87 -7.47
N THR A 144 6.87 4.05 -7.02
CA THR A 144 7.45 5.08 -7.90
C THR A 144 8.76 5.56 -7.32
N ASP A 145 9.62 6.08 -8.20
CA ASP A 145 10.89 6.73 -7.84
C ASP A 145 10.63 8.18 -7.37
N ASP A 146 9.55 8.36 -6.59
CA ASP A 146 9.28 9.54 -5.79
C ASP A 146 9.43 9.13 -4.32
N TYR A 147 9.36 10.10 -3.40
CA TYR A 147 9.29 9.80 -1.96
C TYR A 147 8.10 10.47 -1.27
N THR A 148 7.38 11.34 -1.98
CA THR A 148 6.28 12.14 -1.45
C THR A 148 5.20 12.38 -2.52
N THR A 149 4.03 12.84 -2.08
CA THR A 149 2.93 13.26 -2.94
C THR A 149 2.63 14.73 -2.74
N THR A 150 1.79 15.31 -3.59
CA THR A 150 1.41 16.73 -3.44
C THR A 150 0.50 17.00 -2.25
N GLU A 151 0.00 15.96 -1.58
CA GLU A 151 -0.86 16.07 -0.39
C GLU A 151 -0.28 15.27 0.81
N SER A 152 0.99 14.86 0.75
CA SER A 152 1.64 14.17 1.87
C SER A 152 1.90 15.12 3.04
N ILE A 153 1.82 14.59 4.25
CA ILE A 153 2.40 15.23 5.44
C ILE A 153 3.86 14.79 5.59
N PRO A 154 4.83 15.72 5.47
CA PRO A 154 6.23 15.42 5.75
C PRO A 154 6.50 15.47 7.26
N PHE A 155 7.53 14.74 7.70
CA PHE A 155 8.08 14.83 9.05
C PHE A 155 9.50 14.29 9.10
N GLU A 156 10.35 14.92 9.88
CA GLU A 156 11.76 14.53 10.01
C GLU A 156 12.02 13.41 11.02
N SER A 157 13.04 12.60 10.74
CA SER A 157 13.66 11.67 11.68
C SER A 157 15.05 12.15 12.06
N PRO A 158 15.25 12.62 13.31
CA PRO A 158 16.55 13.07 13.77
C PRO A 158 17.64 12.00 13.67
N GLU A 159 17.30 10.72 13.78
CA GLU A 159 18.25 9.61 13.71
C GLU A 159 18.86 9.41 12.31
N HIS A 160 18.19 9.92 11.28
CA HIS A 160 18.63 9.81 9.89
C HIS A 160 19.34 11.08 9.39
N THR A 161 19.53 12.09 10.26
CA THR A 161 20.22 13.33 9.90
C THR A 161 21.75 13.17 9.93
N THR A 162 22.46 13.97 9.14
CA THR A 162 23.92 14.08 9.21
C THR A 162 24.40 15.25 10.09
N VAL A 163 23.48 15.99 10.72
CA VAL A 163 23.80 17.12 11.61
C VAL A 163 24.50 16.59 12.87
N ASP A 164 25.73 17.06 13.12
CA ASP A 164 26.52 16.67 14.27
C ASP A 164 25.83 17.08 15.59
N ALA A 165 25.73 16.14 16.52
CA ALA A 165 25.03 16.32 17.80
C ALA A 165 25.62 17.45 18.67
N ASP A 166 26.89 17.83 18.44
CA ASP A 166 27.63 18.85 19.18
C ASP A 166 27.32 20.29 18.72
N GLU A 167 26.55 20.50 17.66
CA GLU A 167 26.17 21.84 17.22
C GLU A 167 25.02 22.43 18.05
N THR A 168 25.09 23.72 18.37
CA THR A 168 24.06 24.46 19.13
C THR A 168 22.65 24.39 18.49
N TYR A 169 22.55 24.03 17.21
CA TYR A 169 21.29 23.87 16.46
C TYR A 169 20.64 22.49 16.64
N SER A 170 21.32 21.49 17.22
CA SER A 170 20.83 20.11 17.32
C SER A 170 19.56 19.98 18.18
N GLN A 171 19.49 20.70 19.29
CA GLN A 171 18.33 20.66 20.19
C GLN A 171 17.09 21.32 19.56
N GLN A 172 17.27 22.40 18.80
CA GLN A 172 16.16 23.05 18.09
C GLN A 172 15.61 22.12 17.01
N TYR A 173 16.48 21.54 16.18
CA TYR A 173 16.10 20.58 15.15
C TYR A 173 15.36 19.37 15.72
N PHE A 174 15.83 18.81 16.83
CA PHE A 174 15.15 17.71 17.51
C PHE A 174 13.73 18.11 17.97
N ASN A 175 13.58 19.30 18.56
CA ASN A 175 12.28 19.79 19.02
C ASN A 175 11.30 20.05 17.86
N GLU A 176 11.79 20.58 16.74
CA GLU A 176 11.01 20.78 15.52
C GLU A 176 10.58 19.44 14.91
N SER A 177 11.49 18.48 14.80
CA SER A 177 11.20 17.12 14.32
C SER A 177 10.13 16.44 15.19
N GLN A 178 10.25 16.53 16.52
CA GLN A 178 9.26 16.01 17.46
C GLN A 178 7.89 16.68 17.33
N TYR A 179 7.85 17.96 16.96
CA TYR A 179 6.60 18.65 16.67
C TYR A 179 5.96 18.12 15.38
N GLU A 180 6.73 17.97 14.31
CA GLU A 180 6.27 17.41 13.04
C GLU A 180 5.79 15.96 13.18
N GLN A 181 6.52 15.13 13.91
CA GLN A 181 6.13 13.74 14.22
C GLN A 181 4.77 13.68 14.93
N LYS A 182 4.49 14.62 15.85
CA LYS A 182 3.17 14.73 16.50
C LYS A 182 2.06 15.18 15.54
N GLN A 183 2.36 16.07 14.59
CA GLN A 183 1.40 16.45 13.53
C GLN A 183 1.11 15.26 12.62
N ALA A 184 2.15 14.52 12.22
CA ALA A 184 2.02 13.30 11.43
C ALA A 184 1.23 12.23 12.17
N ALA A 185 1.47 12.02 13.47
CA ALA A 185 0.69 11.12 14.31
C ALA A 185 -0.79 11.50 14.32
N GLU A 186 -1.12 12.78 14.51
CA GLU A 186 -2.51 13.23 14.49
C GLU A 186 -3.17 13.01 13.12
N TYR A 187 -2.46 13.31 12.04
CA TYR A 187 -2.91 13.01 10.67
C TYR A 187 -3.18 11.51 10.47
N LEU A 188 -2.29 10.63 10.95
CA LEU A 188 -2.46 9.18 10.86
C LEU A 188 -3.70 8.67 11.60
N ARG A 189 -3.97 9.18 12.82
CA ARG A 189 -5.19 8.84 13.57
C ARG A 189 -6.45 9.28 12.82
N GLN A 190 -6.46 10.52 12.34
CA GLN A 190 -7.61 11.07 11.62
C GLN A 190 -7.87 10.31 10.32
N THR A 191 -6.81 9.96 9.58
CA THR A 191 -6.93 9.26 8.31
C THR A 191 -7.24 7.77 8.47
N ALA A 192 -6.95 7.14 9.60
CA ALA A 192 -7.43 5.78 9.90
C ALA A 192 -8.96 5.69 9.85
N GLN A 193 -9.66 6.74 10.30
CA GLN A 193 -11.13 6.81 10.23
C GLN A 193 -11.64 6.76 8.79
N ILE A 194 -10.91 7.33 7.82
CA ILE A 194 -11.29 7.27 6.40
C ILE A 194 -11.41 5.82 5.92
N ILE A 195 -10.51 4.93 6.36
CA ILE A 195 -10.55 3.51 6.00
C ILE A 195 -11.82 2.86 6.56
N ARG A 196 -12.18 3.18 7.81
CA ARG A 196 -13.38 2.63 8.46
C ARG A 196 -14.67 3.10 7.78
N ASP A 197 -14.71 4.37 7.37
CA ASP A 197 -15.84 4.95 6.67
C ASP A 197 -16.01 4.35 5.27
N GLU A 198 -14.91 4.14 4.53
CA GLU A 198 -14.94 3.61 3.16
C GLU A 198 -15.20 2.09 3.12
N PHE A 199 -14.92 1.37 4.21
CA PHE A 199 -15.09 -0.07 4.31
C PHE A 199 -15.85 -0.48 5.59
N PRO A 200 -17.13 -0.05 5.72
CA PRO A 200 -17.92 -0.32 6.91
C PRO A 200 -18.21 -1.81 7.09
N SER A 201 -18.54 -2.21 8.32
CA SER A 201 -18.81 -3.61 8.64
C SER A 201 -20.02 -4.16 7.86
N PRO A 202 -19.92 -5.36 7.26
CA PRO A 202 -21.06 -5.98 6.61
C PRO A 202 -22.19 -6.36 7.57
N ASP A 203 -21.89 -6.47 8.87
CA ASP A 203 -22.86 -6.81 9.92
C ASP A 203 -23.60 -5.57 10.47
N GLU A 204 -23.08 -4.36 10.20
CA GLU A 204 -23.62 -3.09 10.72
C GLU A 204 -24.23 -2.20 9.63
N ALA A 205 -23.67 -2.23 8.41
CA ALA A 205 -24.09 -1.40 7.29
C ALA A 205 -24.81 -2.21 6.21
N PRO A 206 -25.95 -1.72 5.67
CA PRO A 206 -26.66 -2.39 4.60
C PRO A 206 -25.82 -2.42 3.31
N PHE A 207 -25.99 -3.46 2.49
CA PHE A 207 -25.25 -3.66 1.23
C PHE A 207 -25.20 -2.40 0.35
N SER A 208 -26.31 -1.66 0.26
CA SER A 208 -26.40 -0.43 -0.56
C SER A 208 -25.39 0.65 -0.18
N GLU A 209 -25.02 0.73 1.09
CA GLU A 209 -24.08 1.73 1.63
C GLU A 209 -22.63 1.25 1.52
N ARG A 210 -22.39 -0.05 1.68
CA ARG A 210 -21.05 -0.64 1.71
C ARG A 210 -20.56 -1.21 0.37
N LYS A 211 -21.40 -1.30 -0.66
CA LYS A 211 -21.05 -1.96 -1.95
C LYS A 211 -19.95 -1.26 -2.76
N TYR A 212 -19.64 -0.01 -2.43
CA TYR A 212 -18.53 0.74 -3.02
C TYR A 212 -17.74 1.42 -1.91
N GLY A 213 -16.45 1.58 -2.14
CA GLY A 213 -15.54 2.29 -1.24
C GLY A 213 -14.13 2.24 -1.79
N GLY A 214 -13.29 3.19 -1.43
CA GLY A 214 -11.94 3.17 -1.94
C GLY A 214 -10.98 4.12 -1.27
N ILE A 215 -9.73 3.70 -1.20
CA ILE A 215 -8.63 4.48 -0.66
C ILE A 215 -7.42 4.40 -1.56
N VAL A 216 -6.66 5.48 -1.59
CA VAL A 216 -5.25 5.48 -2.01
C VAL A 216 -4.43 5.94 -0.83
N SER A 217 -3.31 5.26 -0.57
CA SER A 217 -2.33 5.73 0.40
C SER A 217 -0.97 5.91 -0.26
N ALA A 218 -0.12 6.69 0.39
CA ALA A 218 1.25 6.92 0.00
C ALA A 218 2.14 6.91 1.23
N GLY A 219 3.27 6.24 1.13
CA GLY A 219 4.29 6.28 2.17
C GLY A 219 5.68 6.19 1.56
N GLY A 220 6.55 7.12 1.91
CA GLY A 220 7.90 7.21 1.36
C GLY A 220 8.87 7.88 2.32
N ARG A 221 10.13 7.94 1.92
CA ARG A 221 11.22 8.55 2.67
C ARG A 221 12.23 9.12 1.69
N HIS A 222 12.80 10.29 2.00
CA HIS A 222 13.99 10.86 1.39
C HIS A 222 14.92 11.39 2.47
N GLU A 223 16.10 10.77 2.56
CA GLU A 223 17.09 11.01 3.60
C GLU A 223 16.46 10.88 4.99
N SER A 224 16.35 11.98 5.75
CA SER A 224 15.69 12.03 7.05
C SER A 224 14.20 12.35 6.99
N GLU A 225 13.70 12.85 5.86
CA GLU A 225 12.29 13.24 5.69
C GLU A 225 11.45 12.02 5.33
N PHE A 226 10.42 11.78 6.12
CA PHE A 226 9.41 10.77 5.87
C PHE A 226 8.10 11.43 5.41
N SER A 227 7.32 10.71 4.60
CA SER A 227 6.05 11.25 4.12
C SER A 227 4.92 10.23 4.18
N GLU A 228 3.72 10.71 4.52
CA GLU A 228 2.51 9.91 4.61
C GLU A 228 1.33 10.60 3.93
N MET A 229 0.49 9.84 3.24
CA MET A 229 -0.77 10.33 2.66
C MET A 229 -1.83 9.24 2.67
N LEU A 230 -3.08 9.62 2.88
CA LEU A 230 -4.24 8.78 2.61
C LEU A 230 -5.41 9.63 2.13
N ALA A 231 -6.08 9.17 1.06
CA ALA A 231 -7.24 9.85 0.49
C ALA A 231 -8.32 8.87 0.05
N ARG A 232 -9.58 9.34 0.09
CA ARG A 232 -10.74 8.63 -0.46
C ARG A 232 -10.67 8.55 -1.98
N VAL A 233 -11.16 7.45 -2.54
CA VAL A 233 -11.26 7.24 -3.99
C VAL A 233 -12.59 6.59 -4.31
N THR A 234 -13.41 7.27 -5.11
CA THR A 234 -14.65 6.69 -5.62
C THR A 234 -14.36 5.71 -6.75
N PRO A 235 -14.75 4.42 -6.63
CA PRO A 235 -14.65 3.45 -7.70
C PRO A 235 -15.63 3.76 -8.85
N ASP A 236 -15.23 3.48 -10.09
CA ASP A 236 -16.12 3.48 -11.25
C ASP A 236 -17.08 2.27 -11.18
N PRO A 237 -18.40 2.48 -11.02
CA PRO A 237 -19.36 1.39 -10.89
C PRO A 237 -19.46 0.52 -12.15
N ASP A 238 -19.09 1.05 -13.31
CA ASP A 238 -19.16 0.35 -14.60
C ASP A 238 -17.84 -0.35 -14.94
N ARG A 239 -16.89 -0.41 -13.99
CA ARG A 239 -15.57 -1.00 -14.22
C ARG A 239 -15.64 -2.48 -14.63
N PHE A 240 -16.57 -3.24 -14.05
CA PHE A 240 -16.70 -4.67 -14.28
C PHE A 240 -18.14 -5.04 -14.64
N SER A 241 -18.33 -5.59 -15.83
CA SER A 241 -19.62 -6.12 -16.30
C SER A 241 -19.82 -7.61 -15.98
N GLU A 242 -18.74 -8.31 -15.64
CA GLU A 242 -18.74 -9.75 -15.35
C GLU A 242 -18.29 -10.01 -13.92
N ALA A 243 -18.96 -10.99 -13.28
CA ALA A 243 -18.56 -11.48 -11.97
C ALA A 243 -17.20 -12.19 -12.03
N VAL A 244 -16.49 -12.16 -10.91
CA VAL A 244 -15.24 -12.88 -10.73
C VAL A 244 -15.43 -13.99 -9.71
N THR A 245 -14.92 -15.19 -9.99
CA THR A 245 -15.05 -16.35 -9.09
C THR A 245 -13.76 -16.67 -8.35
N GLU A 246 -12.63 -16.22 -8.86
CA GLU A 246 -11.31 -16.51 -8.33
C GLU A 246 -10.41 -15.27 -8.44
N PRO A 247 -9.48 -15.03 -7.50
CA PRO A 247 -8.55 -13.92 -7.60
C PRO A 247 -7.86 -13.92 -8.96
N THR A 248 -7.78 -12.77 -9.62
CA THR A 248 -7.22 -12.67 -10.96
C THR A 248 -6.53 -11.34 -11.19
N LEU A 249 -5.53 -11.35 -12.07
CA LEU A 249 -4.83 -10.13 -12.48
C LEU A 249 -5.67 -9.42 -13.56
N VAL A 250 -6.00 -8.16 -13.32
CA VAL A 250 -6.73 -7.30 -14.26
C VAL A 250 -5.89 -6.07 -14.58
N ARG A 251 -6.17 -5.42 -15.72
CA ARG A 251 -5.60 -4.08 -15.97
C ARG A 251 -6.04 -3.12 -14.88
N GLU A 252 -5.17 -2.18 -14.54
CA GLU A 252 -5.52 -1.10 -13.61
C GLU A 252 -6.74 -0.30 -14.11
N GLY A 253 -7.51 0.23 -13.15
CA GLY A 253 -8.67 1.07 -13.39
C GLY A 253 -8.31 2.49 -13.84
N SER A 254 -9.32 3.26 -14.23
CA SER A 254 -9.13 4.68 -14.55
C SER A 254 -8.75 5.49 -13.31
N GLU A 255 -9.17 5.02 -12.13
CA GLU A 255 -8.81 5.49 -10.78
C GLU A 255 -7.29 5.50 -10.57
N ALA A 256 -6.59 4.46 -11.04
CA ALA A 256 -5.13 4.38 -10.89
C ALA A 256 -4.46 5.56 -11.61
N ARG A 257 -4.90 5.87 -12.84
CA ARG A 257 -4.38 7.00 -13.60
C ARG A 257 -4.81 8.35 -13.00
N ARG A 258 -6.06 8.48 -12.54
CA ARG A 258 -6.56 9.71 -11.90
C ARG A 258 -5.77 10.03 -10.62
N THR A 259 -5.59 9.03 -9.75
CA THR A 259 -4.84 9.19 -8.50
C THR A 259 -3.36 9.47 -8.76
N ALA A 260 -2.74 8.78 -9.73
CA ALA A 260 -1.37 9.07 -10.13
C ALA A 260 -1.19 10.53 -10.59
N ARG A 261 -2.01 11.00 -11.52
CA ARG A 261 -1.96 12.40 -12.02
C ARG A 261 -2.22 13.44 -10.94
N ARG A 262 -3.10 13.12 -9.99
CA ARG A 262 -3.45 14.05 -8.91
C ARG A 262 -2.30 14.20 -7.92
N TYR A 263 -1.77 13.07 -7.44
CA TYR A 263 -0.94 13.03 -6.24
C TYR A 263 0.56 12.89 -6.54
N LEU A 264 0.96 12.19 -7.59
CA LEU A 264 2.37 11.97 -7.90
C LEU A 264 2.98 13.20 -8.57
N GLN A 265 4.18 13.58 -8.13
CA GLN A 265 4.91 14.72 -8.70
C GLN A 265 5.46 14.36 -10.09
N SER A 266 6.07 13.19 -10.23
CA SER A 266 6.53 12.61 -11.50
C SER A 266 5.48 12.63 -12.62
N ALA A 267 4.22 12.36 -12.31
CA ALA A 267 3.12 12.37 -13.27
C ALA A 267 2.74 13.78 -13.79
N LYS A 268 3.25 14.85 -13.17
CA LYS A 268 3.05 16.25 -13.62
C LYS A 268 4.15 16.73 -14.56
N VAL A 269 5.29 16.02 -14.62
CA VAL A 269 6.43 16.36 -15.48
C VAL A 269 6.30 15.71 -16.88
N GLU A 270 5.49 14.65 -17.02
CA GLU A 270 5.20 13.97 -18.29
C GLU A 270 4.04 14.58 -19.11
N MET A 271 3.61 15.82 -18.81
CA MET A 271 2.63 16.59 -19.60
C MET A 271 3.29 17.72 -20.38
#